data_AF-A0A1C8L3H9-F1
#
_entry.id   AF-A0A1C8L3H9-F1
#
_cell.length_a   1.000
_cell.length_b   1.000
_cell.length_c   1.000
_cell.angle_alpha   90.00
_cell.angle_beta   90.00
_cell.angle_gamma   90.00
#
_symmetry.space_group_name_H-M   'P 1'
#
loop_
_entity.id
_entity.type
_entity.pdbx_description
1 polymer ?
#
loop_
_entity_poly.entity_id
_entity_poly.type
_entity_poly.pdbx_seq_one_letter_code
_entity_poly.pdbx_strand_id
1 'polypeptide(L)'
;ALSGNPVHIVTVNEYLAKREFEGNIGEVYRFLGLQVGLNVKENTTEEKQAAYLCDILYTTNSELGFDYLRDNMKIDSQNLVMKRPYSYAIVDEVDSILIDEARTPLIISQSMKEGKNLYKEAQRFVRTLKNQHYLIELETKTIELTEEGINKAEKFFQIENLYNVEHTSLLHHIKNALKAYFTMHKNKDYLVDQNQVLIIDQFTGRVLKGRQFSDGLHQALEAKEGV
;
A
#
# COMPACT_ATOMS: atom_id res chain seq x y z
N ALA A 1 -15.89 3.82 29.31
CA ALA A 1 -17.23 4.42 29.27
C ALA A 1 -17.35 5.59 30.25
N LEU A 2 -17.55 5.37 31.57
CA LEU A 2 -17.77 6.47 32.53
C LEU A 2 -16.61 7.47 32.68
N SER A 3 -15.38 7.03 32.40
CA SER A 3 -14.19 7.90 32.36
C SER A 3 -14.09 8.77 31.11
N GLY A 4 -15.05 8.67 30.17
CA GLY A 4 -14.99 9.34 28.87
C GLY A 4 -14.03 8.66 27.87
N ASN A 5 -13.41 7.54 28.24
CA ASN A 5 -12.57 6.74 27.34
C ASN A 5 -13.40 5.61 26.67
N PRO A 6 -13.20 5.35 25.36
CA PRO A 6 -13.94 4.31 24.64
C PRO A 6 -13.53 2.91 25.12
N VAL A 7 -14.49 1.98 25.08
CA VAL A 7 -14.26 0.56 25.38
C VAL A 7 -14.61 -0.26 24.14
N HIS A 8 -13.68 -1.10 23.69
CA HIS A 8 -13.91 -2.00 22.56
C HIS A 8 -14.19 -3.41 23.09
N ILE A 9 -15.32 -3.99 22.70
CA ILE A 9 -15.68 -5.37 22.96
C ILE A 9 -15.47 -6.15 21.67
N VAL A 10 -14.46 -7.01 21.68
CA VAL A 10 -13.96 -7.75 20.52
C VAL A 10 -14.46 -9.18 20.61
N THR A 11 -15.20 -9.61 19.59
CA THR A 11 -15.76 -10.96 19.48
C THR A 11 -15.13 -11.73 18.32
N VAL A 12 -15.34 -13.05 18.29
CA VAL A 12 -14.77 -13.94 17.26
C VAL A 12 -15.44 -13.74 15.89
N ASN A 13 -16.71 -13.33 15.84
CA ASN A 13 -17.43 -13.16 14.58
C ASN A 13 -18.52 -12.09 14.66
N GLU A 14 -18.94 -11.61 13.48
CA GLU A 14 -19.90 -10.52 13.36
C GLU A 14 -21.28 -10.84 13.91
N TYR A 15 -21.69 -12.11 13.84
CA TYR A 15 -22.97 -12.54 14.41
C TYR A 15 -23.00 -12.34 15.93
N LEU A 16 -21.93 -12.69 16.64
CA LEU A 16 -21.82 -12.47 18.07
C LEU A 16 -21.76 -10.97 18.40
N ALA A 17 -20.93 -10.19 17.70
CA ALA A 17 -20.88 -8.73 17.87
C ALA A 17 -22.27 -8.09 17.70
N LYS A 18 -22.99 -8.47 16.65
CA LYS A 18 -24.33 -7.97 16.35
C LYS A 18 -25.36 -8.42 17.38
N ARG A 19 -25.32 -9.68 17.82
CA ARG A 19 -26.21 -10.21 18.85
C ARG A 19 -26.06 -9.46 20.17
N GLU A 20 -24.82 -9.24 20.64
CA GLU A 20 -24.59 -8.51 21.90
C GLU A 20 -24.94 -7.02 21.78
N PHE A 21 -24.70 -6.44 20.61
CA PHE A 21 -25.10 -5.07 20.29
C PHE A 21 -26.64 -4.90 20.28
N GLU A 22 -27.39 -5.79 19.63
CA GLU A 22 -28.85 -5.71 19.51
C GLU A 22 -29.57 -6.25 20.75
N GLY A 23 -28.92 -7.13 21.52
CA GLY A 23 -29.53 -7.84 22.65
C GLY A 23 -29.55 -7.08 23.97
N ASN A 24 -29.93 -7.81 25.03
CA ASN A 24 -30.16 -7.26 26.37
C ASN A 24 -28.98 -6.45 26.93
N ILE A 25 -27.73 -6.87 26.65
CA ILE A 25 -26.54 -6.16 27.16
C ILE A 25 -26.40 -4.79 26.49
N GLY A 26 -26.53 -4.71 25.17
CA GLY A 26 -26.55 -3.45 24.44
C GLY A 26 -27.69 -2.53 24.91
N GLU A 27 -28.88 -3.08 25.16
CA GLU A 27 -30.01 -2.33 25.72
C GLU A 27 -29.73 -1.76 27.10
N VAL A 28 -29.07 -2.52 27.99
CA VAL A 28 -28.68 -2.03 29.32
C VAL A 28 -27.74 -0.83 29.22
N TYR A 29 -26.75 -0.86 28.34
CA TYR A 29 -25.85 0.28 28.16
C TYR A 29 -26.58 1.53 27.65
N ARG A 30 -27.48 1.35 26.66
CA ARG A 30 -28.31 2.45 26.15
C ARG A 30 -29.27 2.99 27.21
N PHE A 31 -29.86 2.12 28.01
CA PHE A 31 -30.72 2.49 29.15
C PHE A 31 -29.97 3.34 30.17
N LEU A 32 -28.70 3.02 30.42
CA LEU A 32 -27.81 3.81 31.30
C LEU A 32 -27.28 5.10 30.63
N GLY A 33 -27.72 5.43 29.42
CA GLY A 33 -27.37 6.67 28.72
C GLY A 33 -26.06 6.62 27.94
N LEU A 34 -25.45 5.44 27.77
CA LEU A 34 -24.22 5.28 26.99
C LEU A 34 -24.55 5.09 25.50
N GLN A 35 -23.67 5.61 24.64
CA GLN A 35 -23.72 5.33 23.22
C GLN A 35 -23.01 4.00 22.93
N VAL A 36 -23.67 3.12 22.18
CA VAL A 36 -23.14 1.82 21.77
C VAL A 36 -23.07 1.80 20.25
N GLY A 37 -21.91 1.43 19.70
CA GLY A 37 -21.66 1.29 18.28
C GLY A 37 -21.39 -0.16 17.89
N LEU A 38 -21.60 -0.48 16.61
CA LEU A 38 -21.27 -1.76 15.99
C LEU A 38 -20.38 -1.51 14.78
N ASN A 39 -19.24 -2.20 14.70
CA ASN A 39 -18.37 -2.19 13.53
C ASN A 39 -18.25 -3.61 12.96
N VAL A 40 -18.88 -3.82 11.81
CA VAL A 40 -18.87 -5.02 10.98
C VAL A 40 -18.44 -4.68 9.55
N LYS A 41 -18.06 -5.69 8.77
CA LYS A 41 -17.52 -5.54 7.42
C LYS A 41 -18.43 -4.81 6.44
N GLU A 42 -19.75 -4.96 6.60
CA GLU A 42 -20.73 -4.32 5.72
C GLU A 42 -20.87 -2.81 5.97
N ASN A 43 -20.31 -2.30 7.07
CA ASN A 43 -20.45 -0.88 7.40
C ASN A 43 -19.72 0.03 6.43
N THR A 44 -20.35 1.16 6.09
CA THR A 44 -19.68 2.23 5.34
C THR A 44 -18.65 2.95 6.21
N THR A 45 -17.75 3.73 5.58
CA THR A 45 -16.74 4.51 6.31
C THR A 45 -17.39 5.44 7.34
N GLU A 46 -18.52 6.06 6.98
CA GLU A 46 -19.28 6.98 7.83
C GLU A 46 -19.92 6.25 9.02
N GLU A 47 -20.50 5.07 8.78
CA GLU A 47 -21.07 4.22 9.83
C GLU A 47 -19.99 3.75 10.81
N LYS A 48 -18.82 3.35 10.29
CA LYS A 48 -17.68 2.98 11.14
C LYS A 48 -17.21 4.17 11.96
N GLN A 49 -17.06 5.35 11.36
CA GLN A 49 -16.70 6.57 12.09
C GLN A 49 -17.69 6.85 13.23
N ALA A 50 -18.99 6.74 12.97
CA ALA A 50 -20.01 6.91 14.01
C ALA A 50 -19.88 5.86 15.11
N ALA A 51 -19.64 4.59 14.76
CA ALA A 51 -19.46 3.51 15.73
C ALA A 51 -18.24 3.72 16.64
N TYR A 52 -17.10 4.16 16.09
CA TYR A 52 -15.88 4.45 16.87
C TYR A 52 -16.02 5.68 17.78
N LEU A 53 -17.00 6.56 17.53
CA LEU A 53 -17.28 7.70 18.40
C LEU A 53 -18.09 7.32 19.63
N CYS A 54 -18.79 6.18 19.62
CA CYS A 54 -19.56 5.68 20.75
C CYS A 54 -18.70 5.38 21.99
N ASP A 55 -19.34 5.28 23.17
CA ASP A 55 -18.67 4.97 24.44
C ASP A 55 -18.23 3.51 24.51
N ILE A 56 -19.02 2.63 23.89
CA ILE A 56 -18.80 1.19 23.79
C ILE A 56 -18.90 0.80 22.32
N LEU A 57 -17.91 0.07 21.82
CA LEU A 57 -17.87 -0.44 20.45
C LEU A 57 -17.90 -1.97 20.47
N TYR A 58 -18.87 -2.59 19.83
CA TYR A 58 -18.83 -4.02 19.50
C TYR A 58 -18.19 -4.19 18.12
N THR A 59 -17.23 -5.11 18.01
CA THR A 59 -16.55 -5.40 16.75
C THR A 59 -15.94 -6.80 16.75
N THR A 60 -15.27 -7.15 15.65
CA THR A 60 -14.44 -8.34 15.54
C THR A 60 -12.96 -7.95 15.55
N ASN A 61 -12.09 -8.90 15.90
CA ASN A 61 -10.64 -8.69 15.85
C ASN A 61 -10.16 -8.33 14.43
N SER A 62 -10.75 -8.96 13.42
CA SER A 62 -10.44 -8.73 12.01
C SER A 62 -10.79 -7.30 11.59
N GLU A 63 -12.01 -6.83 11.86
CA GLU A 63 -12.42 -5.47 11.47
C GLU A 63 -11.62 -4.40 12.23
N LEU A 64 -11.42 -4.58 13.54
CA LEU A 64 -10.60 -3.68 14.35
C LEU A 64 -9.17 -3.56 13.81
N GLY A 65 -8.54 -4.68 13.45
CA GLY A 65 -7.20 -4.70 12.92
C GLY A 65 -7.09 -4.13 11.50
N PHE A 66 -8.07 -4.43 10.63
CA PHE A 66 -8.07 -3.85 9.28
C PHE A 66 -8.37 -2.36 9.27
N ASP A 67 -9.25 -1.85 10.14
CA ASP A 67 -9.48 -0.42 10.28
C ASP A 67 -8.22 0.29 10.78
N TYR A 68 -7.50 -0.28 11.75
CA TYR A 68 -6.20 0.23 12.18
C TYR A 68 -5.20 0.32 11.02
N LEU A 69 -5.06 -0.76 10.23
CA LEU A 69 -4.15 -0.77 9.09
C LEU A 69 -4.57 0.25 8.01
N ARG A 70 -5.86 0.36 7.70
CA ARG A 70 -6.40 1.33 6.73
C ARG A 70 -6.14 2.77 7.16
N ASP A 71 -6.35 3.09 8.43
CA ASP A 71 -6.14 4.43 8.97
C ASP A 71 -4.66 4.86 8.88
N ASN A 72 -3.72 3.95 9.13
CA ASN A 72 -2.30 4.20 8.95
C ASN A 72 -1.86 4.34 7.48
N MET A 73 -2.75 4.05 6.51
CA MET A 73 -2.52 4.28 5.08
C MET A 73 -3.18 5.57 4.57
N LYS A 74 -4.00 6.26 5.38
CA LYS A 74 -4.66 7.50 4.96
C LYS A 74 -3.68 8.67 4.99
N ILE A 75 -3.75 9.52 3.96
CA ILE A 75 -2.96 10.75 3.87
C ILE A 75 -3.61 11.88 4.67
N ASP A 76 -4.94 11.94 4.67
CA ASP A 76 -5.71 13.00 5.33
C ASP A 76 -6.35 12.46 6.62
N SER A 77 -6.18 13.21 7.71
CA SER A 77 -6.74 12.90 9.03
C SER A 77 -8.27 12.94 9.07
N GLN A 78 -8.91 13.67 8.15
CA GLN A 78 -10.37 13.71 8.06
C GLN A 78 -10.97 12.35 7.66
N ASN A 79 -10.19 11.55 6.92
CA ASN A 79 -10.59 10.25 6.40
C ASN A 79 -10.35 9.09 7.40
N LEU A 80 -9.81 9.39 8.58
CA LEU A 80 -9.59 8.39 9.63
C LEU A 80 -10.92 7.90 10.19
N VAL A 81 -11.02 6.60 10.42
CA VAL A 81 -12.18 5.97 11.03
C VAL A 81 -12.05 5.97 12.56
N MET A 82 -10.87 5.64 13.08
CA MET A 82 -10.55 5.51 14.49
C MET A 82 -10.05 6.84 15.08
N LYS A 83 -10.97 7.79 15.29
CA LYS A 83 -10.64 9.14 15.77
C LYS A 83 -10.34 9.25 17.27
N ARG A 84 -10.67 8.21 18.06
CA ARG A 84 -10.50 8.18 19.52
C ARG A 84 -9.29 7.32 19.91
N PRO A 85 -8.63 7.59 21.07
CA PRO A 85 -7.49 6.81 21.51
C PRO A 85 -7.85 5.37 21.88
N TYR A 86 -6.95 4.42 21.58
CA TYR A 86 -7.05 3.03 22.00
C TYR A 86 -6.92 2.92 23.51
N SER A 87 -8.05 2.87 24.20
CA SER A 87 -8.07 2.99 25.67
C SER A 87 -8.20 1.65 26.37
N TYR A 88 -9.20 0.85 25.98
CA TYR A 88 -9.47 -0.42 26.63
C TYR A 88 -10.16 -1.39 25.66
N ALA A 89 -9.75 -2.65 25.69
CA ALA A 89 -10.34 -3.72 24.91
C ALA A 89 -10.66 -4.92 25.80
N ILE A 90 -11.87 -5.44 25.68
CA ILE A 90 -12.30 -6.71 26.25
C ILE A 90 -12.39 -7.69 25.09
N VAL A 91 -11.63 -8.77 25.16
CA VAL A 91 -11.58 -9.79 24.11
C VAL A 91 -12.34 -11.01 24.58
N ASP A 92 -13.45 -11.30 23.92
CA ASP A 92 -14.22 -12.53 24.12
C ASP A 92 -13.51 -13.70 23.43
N GLU A 93 -13.59 -14.91 24.01
CA GLU A 93 -12.86 -16.10 23.54
C GLU A 93 -11.37 -15.81 23.27
N VAL A 94 -10.68 -15.29 24.30
CA VAL A 94 -9.33 -14.73 24.19
C VAL A 94 -8.29 -15.73 23.68
N ASP A 95 -8.45 -17.02 23.97
CA ASP A 95 -7.61 -18.10 23.45
C ASP A 95 -7.77 -18.24 21.93
N SER A 96 -9.01 -18.26 21.45
CA SER A 96 -9.29 -18.33 20.00
C SER A 96 -8.67 -17.15 19.25
N ILE A 97 -8.80 -15.93 19.78
CA ILE A 97 -8.33 -14.73 19.10
C ILE A 97 -6.82 -14.51 19.25
N LEU A 98 -6.27 -14.58 20.47
CA LEU A 98 -4.87 -14.22 20.72
C LEU A 98 -3.89 -15.39 20.56
N ILE A 99 -4.37 -16.64 20.51
CA ILE A 99 -3.51 -17.81 20.31
C ILE A 99 -3.75 -18.42 18.92
N ASP A 100 -4.99 -18.79 18.60
CA ASP A 100 -5.25 -19.56 17.38
C ASP A 100 -5.19 -18.70 16.12
N GLU A 101 -5.82 -17.53 16.15
CA GLU A 101 -5.85 -16.60 15.01
C GLU A 101 -4.56 -15.79 14.85
N ALA A 102 -3.76 -15.63 15.92
CA ALA A 102 -2.48 -14.91 15.88
C ALA A 102 -1.46 -15.49 14.89
N ARG A 103 -1.67 -16.70 14.38
CA ARG A 103 -0.84 -17.34 13.35
C ARG A 103 -0.99 -16.72 11.97
N THR A 104 -2.14 -16.12 11.66
CA THR A 104 -2.42 -15.56 10.34
C THR A 104 -2.35 -14.03 10.42
N PRO A 105 -1.38 -13.37 9.74
CA PRO A 105 -1.29 -11.93 9.76
C PRO A 105 -2.45 -11.27 9.00
N LEU A 106 -2.88 -10.10 9.46
CA LEU A 106 -3.80 -9.23 8.72
C LEU A 106 -3.03 -8.48 7.64
N ILE A 107 -3.41 -8.68 6.37
CA ILE A 107 -2.70 -8.11 5.21
C ILE A 107 -3.69 -7.37 4.31
N ILE A 108 -3.42 -6.09 4.05
CA ILE A 108 -4.10 -5.32 2.99
C ILE A 108 -3.30 -5.46 1.72
N SER A 109 -3.85 -6.15 0.71
CA SER A 109 -3.26 -6.25 -0.62
C SER A 109 -4.06 -5.41 -1.61
N GLN A 110 -3.41 -4.43 -2.24
CA GLN A 110 -4.00 -3.65 -3.31
C GLN A 110 -3.50 -4.18 -4.66
N SER A 111 -4.44 -4.46 -5.58
CA SER A 111 -4.07 -4.96 -6.91
C SER A 111 -3.40 -3.85 -7.72
N MET A 112 -2.11 -4.02 -8.04
CA MET A 112 -1.31 -3.14 -8.90
C MET A 112 -1.72 -3.25 -10.38
N LYS A 113 -2.97 -2.94 -10.73
CA LYS A 113 -3.40 -2.90 -12.13
C LYS A 113 -2.91 -1.64 -12.85
N GLU A 114 -2.83 -0.50 -12.17
CA GLU A 114 -2.44 0.78 -12.77
C GLU A 114 -0.95 0.86 -13.12
N GLY A 115 -0.07 0.27 -12.29
CA GLY A 115 1.38 0.37 -12.49
C GLY A 115 1.89 -0.24 -13.81
N LYS A 116 1.26 -1.31 -14.31
CA LYS A 116 1.73 -2.00 -15.53
C LYS A 116 1.69 -1.10 -16.77
N ASN A 117 0.76 -0.15 -16.86
CA ASN A 117 0.70 0.74 -18.01
C ASN A 117 1.81 1.81 -17.93
N LEU A 118 2.03 2.39 -16.75
CA LEU A 118 3.05 3.41 -16.53
C LEU A 118 4.47 2.93 -16.84
N TYR A 119 4.82 1.69 -16.47
CA TYR A 119 6.14 1.14 -16.84
C TYR A 119 6.31 1.05 -18.37
N LYS A 120 5.28 0.66 -19.11
CA LYS A 120 5.32 0.58 -20.57
C LYS A 120 5.41 1.97 -21.21
N GLU A 121 4.66 2.94 -20.70
CA GLU A 121 4.69 4.32 -21.20
C GLU A 121 6.02 5.01 -20.90
N ALA A 122 6.54 4.88 -19.68
CA ALA A 122 7.87 5.36 -19.31
C ALA A 122 8.96 4.72 -20.19
N GLN A 123 8.85 3.42 -20.46
CA GLN A 123 9.79 2.73 -21.35
C GLN A 123 9.71 3.23 -22.80
N ARG A 124 8.52 3.56 -23.30
CA ARG A 124 8.34 4.19 -24.62
C ARG A 124 8.99 5.57 -24.66
N PHE A 125 8.77 6.40 -23.64
CA PHE A 125 9.39 7.72 -23.53
C PHE A 125 10.92 7.63 -23.56
N VAL A 126 11.50 6.77 -22.72
CA VAL A 126 12.96 6.61 -22.60
C VAL A 126 13.61 6.19 -23.93
N ARG A 127 12.94 5.36 -24.73
CA ARG A 127 13.43 4.98 -26.07
C ARG A 127 13.51 6.16 -27.06
N THR A 128 12.79 7.25 -26.81
CA THR A 128 12.85 8.46 -27.66
C THR A 128 13.98 9.43 -27.27
N LEU A 129 14.65 9.18 -26.13
CA LEU A 129 15.69 10.07 -25.64
C LEU A 129 16.96 9.98 -26.49
N LYS A 130 17.79 11.02 -26.37
CA LYS A 130 19.04 11.24 -27.10
C LYS A 130 20.07 11.71 -26.07
N ASN A 131 21.35 11.68 -26.41
CA ASN A 131 22.44 11.99 -25.48
C ASN A 131 22.30 13.36 -24.78
N GLN A 132 21.69 14.36 -25.41
CA GLN A 132 21.46 15.69 -24.80
C GLN A 132 20.36 15.71 -23.72
N HIS A 133 19.50 14.70 -23.67
CA HIS A 133 18.34 14.66 -22.78
C HIS A 133 18.63 14.03 -21.40
N TYR A 134 19.82 13.48 -21.18
CA TYR A 134 20.17 12.82 -19.93
C TYR A 134 21.67 12.94 -19.63
N LEU A 135 22.02 12.78 -18.35
CA LEU A 135 23.38 12.68 -17.85
C LEU A 135 23.53 11.31 -17.19
N ILE A 136 24.60 10.59 -17.53
CA ILE A 136 24.94 9.29 -16.92
C ILE A 136 26.30 9.41 -16.26
N GLU A 137 26.37 9.06 -14.99
CA GLU A 137 27.63 8.87 -14.28
C GLU A 137 27.91 7.37 -14.17
N LEU A 138 28.90 6.89 -14.94
CA LEU A 138 29.17 5.47 -15.11
C LEU A 138 29.74 4.80 -13.85
N GLU A 139 30.45 5.56 -13.01
CA GLU A 139 31.04 5.06 -11.77
C GLU A 139 29.97 4.76 -10.72
N THR A 140 29.05 5.70 -10.52
CA THR A 140 27.94 5.57 -9.57
C THR A 140 26.72 4.89 -10.16
N LYS A 141 26.72 4.64 -11.48
CA LYS A 141 25.59 4.08 -12.24
C LYS A 141 24.31 4.92 -12.08
N THR A 142 24.46 6.22 -11.82
CA THR A 142 23.34 7.16 -11.71
C THR A 142 23.00 7.74 -13.08
N ILE A 143 21.71 8.02 -13.28
CA ILE A 143 21.20 8.63 -14.50
C ILE A 143 20.11 9.64 -14.15
N GLU A 144 20.22 10.84 -14.71
CA GLU A 144 19.28 11.93 -14.50
C GLU A 144 18.90 12.59 -15.84
N LEU A 145 17.71 13.20 -15.89
CA LEU A 145 17.30 13.99 -17.06
C LEU A 145 17.97 15.37 -17.00
N THR A 146 18.38 15.87 -18.16
CA THR A 146 18.76 17.29 -18.31
C THR A 146 17.50 18.16 -18.39
N GLU A 147 17.65 19.48 -18.36
CA GLU A 147 16.55 20.42 -18.62
C GLU A 147 15.84 20.14 -19.96
N GLU A 148 16.59 19.80 -21.01
CA GLU A 148 15.99 19.41 -22.30
C GLU A 148 15.21 18.09 -22.19
N GLY A 149 15.70 17.14 -21.39
CA GLY A 149 15.01 15.88 -21.12
C GLY A 149 13.71 16.07 -20.33
N ILE A 150 13.72 16.97 -19.34
CA ILE A 150 12.54 17.34 -18.54
C ILE A 150 11.49 17.99 -19.44
N ASN A 151 11.87 19.01 -20.21
CA ASN A 151 10.97 19.68 -21.17
C ASN A 151 10.38 18.69 -22.19
N LYS A 152 11.16 17.68 -22.59
CA LYS A 152 10.68 16.63 -23.50
C LYS A 152 9.71 15.67 -22.81
N ALA A 153 9.96 15.33 -21.55
CA ALA A 153 9.04 14.51 -20.74
C ALA A 153 7.69 15.22 -20.59
N GLU A 154 7.71 16.50 -20.22
CA GLU A 154 6.51 17.33 -20.05
C GLU A 154 5.66 17.36 -21.33
N LYS A 155 6.29 17.56 -22.49
CA LYS A 155 5.60 17.50 -23.79
C LYS A 155 5.09 16.11 -24.15
N PHE A 156 5.84 15.05 -23.84
CA PHE A 156 5.46 13.68 -24.17
C PHE A 156 4.26 13.20 -23.35
N PHE A 157 4.25 13.53 -22.05
CA PHE A 157 3.18 13.15 -21.12
C PHE A 157 2.07 14.20 -21.00
N GLN A 158 2.20 15.33 -21.71
CA GLN A 158 1.22 16.43 -21.72
C GLN A 158 0.96 17.00 -20.31
N ILE A 159 2.04 17.26 -19.58
CA ILE A 159 2.02 17.83 -18.23
C ILE A 159 2.82 19.14 -18.19
N GLU A 160 2.49 20.03 -17.25
CA GLU A 160 3.17 21.33 -17.15
C GLU A 160 4.51 21.26 -16.42
N ASN A 161 4.59 20.47 -15.34
CA ASN A 161 5.81 20.35 -14.55
C ASN A 161 5.98 18.93 -14.00
N LEU A 162 7.00 18.22 -14.47
CA LEU A 162 7.27 16.83 -14.08
C LEU A 162 7.50 16.63 -12.56
N TYR A 163 7.93 17.67 -11.85
CA TYR A 163 8.27 17.61 -10.42
C TYR A 163 7.12 17.99 -9.49
N ASN A 164 5.92 18.27 -10.02
CA ASN A 164 4.73 18.46 -9.18
C ASN A 164 4.39 17.19 -8.39
N VAL A 165 3.85 17.36 -7.18
CA VAL A 165 3.49 16.26 -6.26
C VAL A 165 2.56 15.25 -6.93
N GLU A 166 1.64 15.72 -7.77
CA GLU A 166 0.71 14.90 -8.56
C GLU A 166 1.40 13.94 -9.54
N HIS A 167 2.64 14.23 -9.94
CA HIS A 167 3.40 13.45 -10.92
C HIS A 167 4.56 12.66 -10.31
N THR A 168 4.64 12.60 -8.98
CA THR A 168 5.68 11.84 -8.26
C THR A 168 5.78 10.38 -8.73
N SER A 169 4.63 9.73 -8.94
CA SER A 169 4.58 8.36 -9.45
C SER A 169 5.19 8.26 -10.86
N LEU A 170 4.80 9.15 -11.78
CA LEU A 170 5.32 9.17 -13.15
C LEU A 170 6.83 9.40 -13.17
N LEU A 171 7.31 10.40 -12.41
CA LEU A 171 8.74 10.70 -12.28
C LEU A 171 9.53 9.48 -11.78
N HIS A 172 9.01 8.76 -10.78
CA HIS A 172 9.61 7.52 -10.28
C HIS A 172 9.68 6.44 -11.38
N HIS A 173 8.61 6.22 -12.15
CA HIS A 173 8.62 5.26 -13.26
C HIS A 173 9.61 5.65 -14.37
N ILE A 174 9.72 6.94 -14.70
CA ILE A 174 10.70 7.44 -15.68
C ILE A 174 12.13 7.20 -15.20
N LYS A 175 12.44 7.51 -13.93
CA LYS A 175 13.77 7.23 -13.33
C LYS A 175 14.12 5.74 -13.39
N ASN A 176 13.17 4.86 -13.08
CA ASN A 176 13.38 3.42 -13.18
C ASN A 176 13.57 2.96 -14.63
N ALA A 177 12.80 3.49 -15.58
CA ALA A 177 12.95 3.17 -16.99
C ALA A 177 14.30 3.67 -17.55
N LEU A 178 14.77 4.84 -17.13
CA LEU A 178 16.10 5.37 -17.48
C LEU A 178 17.21 4.42 -17.01
N LYS A 179 17.18 4.05 -15.72
CA LYS A 179 18.15 3.11 -15.13
C LYS A 179 18.10 1.74 -15.80
N ALA A 180 16.89 1.20 -16.00
CA ALA A 180 16.69 -0.07 -16.69
C ALA A 180 17.25 -0.04 -18.12
N TYR A 181 17.04 1.04 -18.86
CA TYR A 181 17.44 1.12 -20.27
C TYR A 181 18.95 1.36 -20.45
N PHE A 182 19.51 2.35 -19.76
CA PHE A 182 20.87 2.84 -20.00
C PHE A 182 21.93 2.20 -19.12
N THR A 183 21.60 1.85 -17.88
CA THR A 183 22.57 1.38 -16.88
C THR A 183 22.62 -0.14 -16.76
N MET A 184 21.50 -0.83 -17.04
CA MET A 184 21.37 -2.28 -16.88
C MET A 184 21.51 -3.00 -18.22
N HIS A 185 22.41 -3.98 -18.27
CA HIS A 185 22.72 -4.72 -19.50
C HIS A 185 22.33 -6.20 -19.41
N LYS A 186 21.62 -6.66 -20.45
CA LYS A 186 21.29 -8.07 -20.66
C LYS A 186 22.57 -8.90 -20.81
N ASN A 187 22.56 -10.10 -20.22
CA ASN A 187 23.69 -11.03 -20.13
C ASN A 187 24.90 -10.52 -19.30
N LYS A 188 24.73 -9.43 -18.54
CA LYS A 188 25.74 -8.92 -17.60
C LYS A 188 25.14 -8.69 -16.21
N ASP A 189 24.08 -7.89 -16.14
CA ASP A 189 23.40 -7.56 -14.89
C ASP A 189 22.15 -8.45 -14.67
N TYR A 190 21.51 -8.87 -15.76
CA TYR A 190 20.35 -9.74 -15.75
C TYR A 190 20.29 -10.59 -17.02
N LEU A 191 19.48 -11.65 -17.02
CA LEU A 191 19.08 -12.40 -18.21
C LEU A 191 17.55 -12.52 -18.28
N VAL A 192 17.05 -12.91 -19.44
CA VAL A 192 15.63 -13.21 -19.64
C VAL A 192 15.51 -14.69 -19.96
N ASP A 193 14.80 -15.44 -19.12
CA ASP A 193 14.53 -16.86 -19.32
C ASP A 193 13.07 -17.15 -18.96
N GLN A 194 12.43 -18.03 -19.73
CA GLN A 194 11.01 -18.41 -19.55
C GLN A 194 10.04 -17.22 -19.35
N ASN A 195 10.25 -16.12 -20.08
CA ASN A 195 9.48 -14.87 -19.92
C ASN A 195 9.54 -14.32 -18.48
N GLN A 196 10.73 -14.36 -17.87
CA GLN A 196 11.03 -13.74 -16.59
C GLN A 196 12.43 -13.11 -16.61
N VAL A 197 12.58 -11.97 -15.94
CA VAL A 197 13.87 -11.33 -15.72
C VAL A 197 14.55 -12.00 -14.51
N LEU A 198 15.76 -12.52 -14.70
CA LEU A 198 16.54 -13.15 -13.63
C LEU A 198 17.85 -12.38 -13.40
N ILE A 199 18.20 -12.17 -12.14
CA ILE A 199 19.40 -11.40 -11.75
C ILE A 199 20.65 -12.25 -11.91
N ILE A 200 21.71 -11.64 -12.44
CA ILE A 200 23.05 -12.26 -12.50
C ILE A 200 23.92 -11.66 -11.40
N ASP A 201 24.61 -12.53 -10.66
CA ASP A 201 25.69 -12.11 -9.77
C ASP A 201 26.90 -11.68 -10.61
N GLN A 202 27.32 -10.42 -10.48
CA GLN A 202 28.44 -9.85 -11.23
C GLN A 202 29.80 -10.49 -10.90
N PHE A 203 29.95 -11.13 -9.72
CA PHE A 203 31.20 -11.78 -9.32
C PHE A 203 31.28 -13.22 -9.83
N THR A 204 30.18 -13.96 -9.75
CA THR A 204 30.17 -15.40 -10.04
C THR A 204 29.53 -15.77 -11.38
N GLY A 205 28.81 -14.84 -12.02
CA GLY A 205 28.03 -15.08 -13.24
C GLY A 205 26.81 -15.98 -13.01
N ARG A 206 26.49 -16.34 -11.77
CA ARG A 206 25.38 -17.24 -11.45
C ARG A 206 24.04 -16.51 -11.43
N VAL A 207 23.01 -17.24 -11.80
CA VAL A 207 21.62 -16.78 -11.75
C VAL A 207 21.10 -16.85 -10.32
N LEU A 208 20.68 -15.71 -9.78
CA LEU A 208 20.12 -15.60 -8.43
C LEU A 208 18.60 -15.81 -8.49
N LYS A 209 18.17 -17.08 -8.46
CA LYS A 209 16.75 -17.45 -8.50
C LYS A 209 15.99 -16.90 -7.29
N GLY A 210 14.78 -16.40 -7.52
CA GLY A 210 13.90 -15.87 -6.48
C GLY A 210 14.24 -14.44 -6.01
N ARG A 211 15.32 -13.82 -6.51
CA ARG A 211 15.62 -12.41 -6.23
C ARG A 211 15.02 -11.51 -7.30
N GLN A 212 14.49 -10.37 -6.85
CA GLN A 212 14.01 -9.28 -7.70
C GLN A 212 14.78 -8.00 -7.39
N PHE A 213 14.86 -7.11 -8.37
CA PHE A 213 15.39 -5.77 -8.13
C PHE A 213 14.37 -4.95 -7.34
N SER A 214 14.84 -4.15 -6.40
CA SER A 214 13.99 -3.33 -5.53
C SER A 214 13.45 -2.09 -6.25
N ASP A 215 12.48 -1.43 -5.62
CA ASP A 215 12.05 -0.06 -5.94
C ASP A 215 11.56 0.12 -7.39
N GLY A 216 10.83 -0.87 -7.93
CA GLY A 216 10.24 -0.79 -9.27
C GLY A 216 11.18 -1.08 -10.44
N LEU A 217 12.48 -1.25 -10.19
CA LEU A 217 13.46 -1.51 -11.25
C LEU A 217 13.24 -2.85 -11.96
N HIS A 218 12.74 -3.87 -11.24
CA HIS A 218 12.47 -5.18 -11.84
C HIS A 218 11.36 -5.08 -12.90
N GLN A 219 10.27 -4.39 -12.57
CA GLN A 219 9.14 -4.15 -13.46
C GLN A 219 9.54 -3.27 -14.66
N ALA A 220 10.44 -2.31 -14.45
CA ALA A 220 11.00 -1.52 -15.54
C ALA A 220 11.85 -2.38 -16.50
N LEU A 221 12.60 -3.37 -16.00
CA LEU A 221 13.34 -4.32 -16.83
C LEU A 221 12.41 -5.28 -17.59
N GLU A 222 11.34 -5.75 -16.95
CA GLU A 222 10.30 -6.53 -17.62
C GLU A 222 9.69 -5.72 -18.78
N ALA A 223 9.31 -4.46 -18.53
CA ALA A 223 8.80 -3.56 -19.56
C ALA A 223 9.82 -3.27 -20.68
N LYS A 224 11.12 -3.14 -20.34
CA LYS A 224 12.21 -2.97 -21.32
C LYS A 224 12.29 -4.15 -22.28
N GLU A 225 12.23 -5.37 -21.74
CA GLU A 225 12.37 -6.63 -22.49
C GLU A 225 11.04 -7.12 -23.09
N GLY A 226 9.92 -6.50 -22.73
CA GLY A 226 8.59 -6.85 -23.25
C GLY A 226 7.97 -8.10 -22.60
N VAL A 227 8.37 -8.37 -21.35
CA VAL A 227 8.03 -9.55 -20.56
C VAL A 227 6.82 -9.31 -19.68
#